data_AF-X7Z3A2-F1
#
_entry.id   AF-X7Z3A2-F1
#
_cell.length_a   1.000
_cell.length_b   1.000
_cell.length_c   1.000
_cell.angle_alpha   90.00
_cell.angle_beta   90.00
_cell.angle_gamma   90.00
#
_symmetry.space_group_name_H-M   'P 1'
#
loop_
_entity.id
_entity.type
_entity.pdbx_description
1 polymer ?
#
loop_
_entity_poly.entity_id
_entity_poly.type
_entity_poly.pdbx_seq_one_letter_code
_entity_poly.pdbx_strand_id
1 'polypeptide(L)'
;MTMFRMPIFTWNTLVTSILVLLAFPLLTAALFGLAADRHLGAHIYDPANGGVLLWQHLFWFFGHPEVYIVALPFFGIVTEIFPVFSRKPIFGYTTLVYATLAIAALSVAVWAHHMFATGAVLLPFFSFMTYLIAVPTGIKFFNWVGTMWKGQLTFETPMLFAIGFAVTFLLGGLTGVLLASPPLDFHVTDTYFVVAHFHYVLFGTIVFSTFAGCISGFRR
;
A
#
# COMPACT_ATOMS: atom_id res chain seq x y z
N MET A 1 5.20 -20.86 19.44
CA MET A 1 4.18 -20.37 18.47
C MET A 1 4.48 -20.95 17.09
N THR A 2 3.46 -21.31 16.31
CA THR A 2 3.62 -21.71 14.89
C THR A 2 3.24 -20.54 13.96
N MET A 3 3.63 -20.59 12.68
CA MET A 3 3.41 -19.47 11.72
C MET A 3 1.95 -18.99 11.68
N PHE A 4 0.98 -19.91 11.58
CA PHE A 4 -0.45 -19.57 11.52
C PHE A 4 -1.08 -19.30 12.90
N ARG A 5 -0.27 -18.98 13.91
CA ARG A 5 -0.73 -18.53 15.23
C ARG A 5 -0.07 -17.20 15.66
N MET A 6 0.66 -16.53 14.77
CA MET A 6 1.26 -15.23 15.03
C MET A 6 0.23 -14.10 14.91
N PRO A 7 0.39 -12.97 15.61
CA PRO A 7 -0.43 -11.77 15.38
C PRO A 7 -0.36 -11.30 13.92
N ILE A 8 -1.42 -10.67 13.41
CA ILE A 8 -1.45 -10.18 12.02
C ILE A 8 -0.43 -9.05 11.83
N PHE A 9 -0.18 -8.24 12.87
CA PHE A 9 0.91 -7.27 12.82
C PHE A 9 2.28 -7.91 12.54
N THR A 10 2.57 -9.06 13.15
CA THR A 10 3.83 -9.79 12.92
C THR A 10 3.90 -10.34 11.49
N TRP A 11 2.79 -10.88 10.98
CA TRP A 11 2.68 -11.29 9.57
C TRP A 11 2.93 -10.14 8.60
N ASN A 12 2.30 -8.99 8.83
CA ASN A 12 2.48 -7.83 7.98
C ASN A 12 3.92 -7.29 8.04
N THR A 13 4.55 -7.32 9.22
CA THR A 13 5.97 -6.93 9.38
C THR A 13 6.91 -7.87 8.63
N LEU A 14 6.66 -9.19 8.70
CA LEU A 14 7.41 -10.19 7.93
C LEU A 14 7.31 -9.93 6.43
N VAL A 15 6.10 -9.77 5.91
CA VAL A 15 5.86 -9.53 4.47
C VAL A 15 6.44 -8.19 4.02
N THR A 16 6.33 -7.16 4.87
CA THR A 16 6.94 -5.85 4.64
C THR A 16 8.46 -5.97 4.49
N SER A 17 9.10 -6.76 5.36
CA SER A 17 10.55 -7.00 5.29
C SER A 17 10.96 -7.66 3.98
N ILE A 18 10.15 -8.59 3.45
CA ILE A 18 10.37 -9.18 2.12
C ILE A 18 10.29 -8.12 1.02
N LEU A 19 9.27 -7.26 1.05
CA LEU A 19 9.13 -6.18 0.07
C LEU A 19 10.31 -5.19 0.13
N VAL A 20 10.80 -4.85 1.33
CA VAL A 20 11.97 -3.98 1.51
C VAL A 20 13.18 -4.55 0.77
N LEU A 21 13.44 -5.85 0.94
CA LEU A 21 14.55 -6.53 0.27
C LEU A 21 14.40 -6.58 -1.25
N LEU A 22 13.17 -6.55 -1.77
CA LEU A 22 12.91 -6.54 -3.21
C LEU A 22 12.99 -5.12 -3.81
N ALA A 23 12.50 -4.10 -3.10
CA ALA A 23 12.29 -2.76 -3.66
C ALA A 23 13.48 -1.81 -3.47
N PHE A 24 14.09 -1.77 -2.28
CA PHE A 24 15.13 -0.78 -1.95
C PHE A 24 16.44 -0.96 -2.73
N PRO A 25 16.88 -2.19 -3.08
CA PRO A 25 18.06 -2.35 -3.93
C PRO A 25 17.87 -1.71 -5.32
N LEU A 26 16.66 -1.73 -5.89
CA LEU A 26 16.39 -1.06 -7.17
C LEU A 26 16.49 0.46 -7.06
N LEU A 27 15.95 1.06 -6.00
CA LEU A 27 16.12 2.50 -5.77
C LEU A 27 17.61 2.85 -5.64
N THR A 28 18.36 2.05 -4.88
CA THR A 28 19.80 2.26 -4.68
C THR A 28 20.56 2.21 -6.01
N ALA A 29 20.28 1.21 -6.84
CA ALA A 29 20.85 1.10 -8.17
C ALA A 29 20.48 2.29 -9.07
N ALA A 30 19.21 2.70 -9.05
CA ALA A 30 18.73 3.82 -9.85
C ALA A 30 19.41 5.15 -9.43
N LEU A 31 19.53 5.39 -8.13
CA LEU A 31 20.19 6.58 -7.59
C LEU A 31 21.69 6.60 -7.85
N PHE A 32 22.37 5.44 -7.81
CA PHE A 32 23.77 5.39 -8.21
C PHE A 32 23.97 5.66 -9.70
N GLY A 33 23.09 5.14 -10.56
CA GLY A 33 23.07 5.51 -11.98
C GLY A 33 22.88 7.02 -12.17
N LEU A 34 21.95 7.62 -11.41
CA LEU A 34 21.65 9.05 -11.52
C LEU A 34 22.83 9.89 -11.02
N ALA A 35 23.47 9.47 -9.93
CA ALA A 35 24.68 10.11 -9.43
C ALA A 35 25.82 10.03 -10.46
N ALA A 36 26.00 8.88 -11.13
CA ALA A 36 26.98 8.72 -12.20
C ALA A 36 26.69 9.64 -13.40
N ASP A 37 25.43 9.76 -13.82
CA ASP A 37 25.04 10.72 -14.87
C ASP A 37 25.36 12.17 -14.48
N ARG A 38 25.06 12.54 -13.25
CA ARG A 38 25.24 13.92 -12.76
C ARG A 38 26.69 14.30 -12.49
N HIS A 39 27.53 13.35 -12.10
CA HIS A 39 28.88 13.63 -11.61
C HIS A 39 30.00 13.09 -12.51
N LEU A 40 29.72 12.04 -13.30
CA LEU A 40 30.72 11.34 -14.10
C LEU A 40 30.42 11.37 -15.61
N GLY A 41 29.26 11.88 -16.02
CA GLY A 41 28.85 11.94 -17.43
C GLY A 41 28.56 10.55 -18.02
N ALA A 42 27.87 9.69 -17.26
CA ALA A 42 27.66 8.28 -17.65
C ALA A 42 26.58 8.04 -18.73
N HIS A 43 25.71 9.02 -19.02
CA HIS A 43 24.63 8.96 -20.04
C HIS A 43 23.66 7.75 -19.92
N ILE A 44 23.43 7.24 -18.71
CA ILE A 44 22.52 6.12 -18.43
C ILE A 44 21.05 6.52 -18.63
N TYR A 45 20.65 7.67 -18.10
CA TYR A 45 19.30 8.22 -18.17
C TYR A 45 19.14 9.29 -19.25
N ASP A 46 20.06 9.33 -20.22
CA ASP A 46 19.97 10.24 -21.37
C ASP A 46 18.70 9.95 -22.20
N PRO A 47 17.90 10.98 -22.56
CA PRO A 47 16.71 10.80 -23.38
C PRO A 47 16.97 10.09 -24.72
N ALA A 48 18.12 10.33 -25.35
CA ALA A 48 18.48 9.69 -26.62
C ALA A 48 18.67 8.17 -26.48
N ASN A 49 18.97 7.68 -25.28
CA ASN A 49 19.15 6.27 -24.96
C ASN A 49 17.88 5.60 -24.41
N GLY A 50 16.74 6.30 -24.41
CA GLY A 50 15.51 5.84 -23.74
C GLY A 50 15.54 6.00 -22.22
N GLY A 51 16.52 6.75 -21.70
CA GLY A 51 16.80 6.90 -20.28
C GLY A 51 15.66 7.48 -19.44
N VAL A 52 14.81 8.32 -20.03
CA VAL A 52 13.62 8.86 -19.35
C VAL A 52 12.66 7.76 -18.92
N LEU A 53 12.37 6.80 -19.80
CA LEU A 53 11.50 5.67 -19.47
C LEU A 53 12.23 4.65 -18.58
N LEU A 54 13.53 4.44 -18.79
CA LEU A 54 14.35 3.60 -17.90
C LEU A 54 14.26 4.10 -16.45
N TRP A 55 14.39 5.41 -16.22
CA TRP A 55 14.21 6.01 -14.90
C TRP A 55 12.81 5.73 -14.35
N GLN A 56 11.76 6.00 -15.12
CA GLN A 56 10.38 5.80 -14.65
C GLN A 56 10.10 4.34 -14.29
N HIS A 57 10.55 3.38 -15.11
CA HIS A 57 10.38 1.96 -14.81
C HIS A 57 11.11 1.57 -13.51
N LEU A 58 12.39 1.96 -13.35
CA LEU A 58 13.15 1.62 -12.14
C LEU A 58 12.60 2.30 -10.89
N PHE A 59 12.29 3.60 -11.00
CA PHE A 59 11.78 4.38 -9.89
C PHE A 59 10.42 3.88 -9.43
N TRP A 60 9.47 3.65 -10.36
CA TRP A 60 8.16 3.17 -9.97
C TRP A 60 8.14 1.71 -9.55
N PHE A 61 9.03 0.87 -10.10
CA PHE A 61 9.21 -0.50 -9.59
C PHE A 61 9.64 -0.52 -8.12
N PHE A 62 10.40 0.49 -7.67
CA PHE A 62 10.59 0.74 -6.25
C PHE A 62 9.33 1.37 -5.61
N GLY A 63 8.82 2.45 -6.20
CA GLY A 63 7.87 3.36 -5.56
C GLY A 63 6.52 2.70 -5.25
N HIS A 64 6.03 1.82 -6.11
CA HIS A 64 4.74 1.17 -5.86
C HIS A 64 4.81 0.07 -4.78
N PRO A 65 5.80 -0.83 -4.75
CA PRO A 65 6.04 -1.66 -3.57
C PRO A 65 6.28 -0.85 -2.29
N GLU A 66 6.95 0.31 -2.37
CA GLU A 66 7.21 1.16 -1.20
C GLU A 66 5.94 1.66 -0.54
N VAL A 67 4.91 2.07 -1.29
CA VAL A 67 3.64 2.47 -0.68
C VAL A 67 2.97 1.32 0.09
N TYR A 68 3.23 0.07 -0.27
CA TYR A 68 2.77 -1.10 0.48
C TYR A 68 3.68 -1.48 1.65
N ILE A 69 4.99 -1.25 1.54
CA ILE A 69 5.92 -1.32 2.67
C ILE A 69 5.47 -0.37 3.77
N VAL A 70 5.02 0.83 3.39
CA VAL A 70 4.41 1.79 4.30
C VAL A 70 3.07 1.25 4.81
N ALA A 71 2.18 0.77 3.95
CA ALA A 71 0.81 0.48 4.36
C ALA A 71 0.62 -0.77 5.24
N LEU A 72 1.31 -1.87 4.91
CA LEU A 72 1.06 -3.17 5.53
C LEU A 72 1.27 -3.18 7.06
N PRO A 73 2.34 -2.61 7.64
CA PRO A 73 2.50 -2.59 9.09
C PRO A 73 1.35 -1.88 9.81
N PHE A 74 0.86 -0.76 9.24
CA PHE A 74 -0.26 -0.01 9.82
C PHE A 74 -1.59 -0.76 9.72
N PHE A 75 -1.83 -1.49 8.62
CA PHE A 75 -2.94 -2.45 8.57
C PHE A 75 -2.84 -3.48 9.69
N GLY A 76 -1.61 -3.87 10.04
CA GLY A 76 -1.33 -4.76 11.17
C GLY A 76 -1.77 -4.14 12.50
N ILE A 77 -1.35 -2.91 12.77
CA ILE A 77 -1.71 -2.18 14.00
C ILE A 77 -3.24 -2.10 14.15
N VAL A 78 -3.93 -1.66 13.11
CA VAL A 78 -5.40 -1.54 13.11
C VAL A 78 -6.07 -2.91 13.33
N THR A 79 -5.52 -3.97 12.74
CA THR A 79 -6.02 -5.34 12.91
C THR A 79 -5.92 -5.83 14.35
N GLU A 80 -4.92 -5.38 15.12
CA GLU A 80 -4.79 -5.72 16.54
C GLU A 80 -5.75 -4.90 17.43
N ILE A 81 -6.14 -3.69 16.99
CA ILE A 81 -7.06 -2.81 17.73
C ILE A 81 -8.50 -3.32 17.66
N PHE A 82 -9.01 -3.62 16.46
CA PHE A 82 -10.41 -4.02 16.30
C PHE A 82 -10.89 -5.16 17.22
N PRO A 83 -10.19 -6.30 17.37
CA PRO A 83 -10.68 -7.39 18.21
C PRO A 83 -10.73 -7.02 19.69
N VAL A 84 -9.78 -6.21 20.18
CA VAL A 84 -9.72 -5.75 21.57
C VAL A 84 -10.95 -4.90 21.90
N PHE A 85 -11.20 -3.86 21.12
CA PHE A 85 -12.30 -2.92 21.37
C PHE A 85 -13.66 -3.42 20.89
N SER A 86 -13.70 -4.51 20.11
CA SER A 86 -14.94 -5.22 19.76
C SER A 86 -15.25 -6.40 20.69
N ARG A 87 -14.31 -6.75 21.59
CA ARG A 87 -14.38 -7.92 22.50
C ARG A 87 -14.69 -9.22 21.77
N LYS A 88 -14.06 -9.41 20.60
CA LYS A 88 -14.31 -10.55 19.70
C LYS A 88 -13.03 -10.93 18.97
N PRO A 89 -12.79 -12.21 18.68
CA PRO A 89 -11.67 -12.61 17.83
C PRO A 89 -11.70 -11.93 16.46
N ILE A 90 -10.53 -11.76 15.86
CA ILE A 90 -10.42 -11.26 14.49
C ILE A 90 -11.18 -12.18 13.53
N PHE A 91 -12.08 -11.61 12.74
CA PHE A 91 -12.85 -12.35 11.76
C PHE A 91 -11.97 -12.69 10.55
N GLY A 92 -11.87 -13.99 10.22
CA GLY A 92 -11.11 -14.48 9.06
C GLY A 92 -9.61 -14.25 9.16
N TYR A 93 -8.99 -14.62 10.29
CA TYR A 93 -7.52 -14.54 10.49
C TYR A 93 -6.71 -15.09 9.30
N THR A 94 -7.00 -16.31 8.84
CA THR A 94 -6.28 -16.93 7.72
C THR A 94 -6.48 -16.17 6.42
N THR A 95 -7.69 -15.65 6.19
CA THR A 95 -8.01 -14.78 5.06
C THR A 95 -7.15 -13.52 5.07
N LEU A 96 -6.94 -12.89 6.23
CA LEU A 96 -6.06 -11.72 6.37
C LEU A 96 -4.60 -12.04 6.05
N VAL A 97 -4.10 -13.22 6.43
CA VAL A 97 -2.74 -13.68 6.09
C VAL A 97 -2.60 -13.82 4.57
N TYR A 98 -3.50 -14.55 3.91
CA TYR A 98 -3.44 -14.73 2.46
C TYR A 98 -3.66 -13.44 1.68
N ALA A 99 -4.53 -12.55 2.15
CA ALA A 99 -4.69 -11.23 1.56
C ALA A 99 -3.40 -10.40 1.63
N THR A 100 -2.64 -10.50 2.74
CA THR A 100 -1.35 -9.82 2.88
C THR A 100 -0.33 -10.34 1.88
N LEU A 101 -0.24 -11.66 1.72
CA LEU A 101 0.66 -12.29 0.74
C LEU A 101 0.27 -11.91 -0.70
N ALA A 102 -1.03 -11.91 -1.02
CA ALA A 102 -1.53 -11.50 -2.33
C ALA A 102 -1.21 -10.04 -2.65
N ILE A 103 -1.41 -9.12 -1.68
CA ILE A 103 -1.02 -7.70 -1.84
C ILE A 103 0.47 -7.59 -2.14
N ALA A 104 1.33 -8.27 -1.37
CA ALA A 104 2.77 -8.18 -1.59
C ALA A 104 3.18 -8.73 -2.96
N ALA A 105 2.68 -9.90 -3.35
CA ALA A 105 2.98 -10.48 -4.66
C ALA A 105 2.50 -9.58 -5.82
N LEU A 106 1.32 -8.97 -5.69
CA LEU A 106 0.81 -8.05 -6.71
C LEU A 106 1.53 -6.70 -6.71
N SER A 107 1.98 -6.20 -5.56
CA SER A 107 2.61 -4.88 -5.43
C SER A 107 3.86 -4.72 -6.30
N VAL A 108 4.63 -5.80 -6.49
CA VAL A 108 5.83 -5.81 -7.34
C VAL A 108 5.51 -5.95 -8.84
N ALA A 109 4.25 -6.21 -9.20
CA ALA A 109 3.81 -6.48 -10.57
C ALA A 109 2.93 -5.37 -11.18
N VAL A 110 2.68 -4.27 -10.47
CA VAL A 110 1.70 -3.23 -10.88
C VAL A 110 2.30 -1.83 -11.06
N TRP A 111 3.61 -1.69 -10.93
CA TRP A 111 4.27 -0.38 -10.79
C TRP A 111 3.94 0.64 -11.89
N ALA A 112 3.74 0.19 -13.12
CA ALA A 112 3.61 1.08 -14.27
C ALA A 112 2.21 1.70 -14.43
N HIS A 113 1.30 1.52 -13.47
CA HIS A 113 0.09 2.35 -13.43
C HIS A 113 0.38 3.84 -13.19
N HIS A 114 1.55 4.16 -12.63
CA HIS A 114 2.02 5.55 -12.49
C HIS A 114 2.51 6.15 -13.81
N MET A 115 2.42 5.40 -14.91
CA MET A 115 3.00 5.73 -16.20
C MET A 115 1.95 5.71 -17.32
N PHE A 116 0.65 5.67 -17.01
CA PHE A 116 -0.40 5.50 -18.03
C PHE A 116 -0.35 6.59 -19.11
N ALA A 117 -0.16 7.85 -18.73
CA ALA A 117 -0.08 8.96 -19.68
C ALA A 117 1.21 9.05 -20.49
N THR A 118 2.21 8.19 -20.24
CA THR A 118 3.46 8.19 -20.99
C THR A 118 3.31 7.65 -22.41
N GLY A 119 2.26 6.87 -22.66
CA GLY A 119 2.07 6.15 -23.93
C GLY A 119 3.06 5.00 -24.17
N ALA A 120 3.85 4.62 -23.16
CA ALA A 120 4.98 3.70 -23.31
C ALA A 120 4.87 2.41 -22.49
N VAL A 121 3.67 2.06 -22.01
CA VAL A 121 3.43 0.90 -21.14
C VAL A 121 2.31 0.01 -21.67
N LEU A 122 2.33 -1.27 -21.28
CA LEU A 122 1.28 -2.23 -21.63
C LEU A 122 0.01 -1.96 -20.80
N LEU A 123 -0.80 -0.99 -21.23
CA LEU A 123 -1.94 -0.47 -20.46
C LEU A 123 -2.90 -1.55 -19.94
N PRO A 124 -3.37 -2.53 -20.75
CA PRO A 124 -4.34 -3.51 -20.26
C PRO A 124 -3.79 -4.39 -19.13
N PHE A 125 -2.50 -4.74 -19.19
CA PHE A 125 -1.85 -5.55 -18.16
C PHE A 125 -1.78 -4.79 -16.83
N PHE A 126 -1.22 -3.58 -16.85
CA PHE A 126 -1.03 -2.80 -15.62
C PHE A 126 -2.36 -2.33 -15.04
N SER A 127 -3.34 -1.98 -15.87
CA SER A 127 -4.70 -1.67 -15.41
C SER A 127 -5.35 -2.88 -14.74
N PHE A 128 -5.38 -4.04 -15.40
CA PHE A 128 -5.99 -5.25 -14.84
C PHE A 128 -5.33 -5.66 -13.51
N MET A 129 -4.00 -5.71 -13.47
CA MET A 129 -3.28 -6.10 -12.25
C MET A 129 -3.49 -5.08 -11.11
N THR A 130 -3.65 -3.79 -11.43
CA THR A 130 -3.97 -2.76 -10.43
C THR A 130 -5.40 -2.89 -9.91
N TYR A 131 -6.39 -3.27 -10.74
CA TYR A 131 -7.70 -3.65 -10.20
C TYR A 131 -7.61 -4.88 -9.29
N LEU A 132 -6.78 -5.85 -9.66
CA LEU A 132 -6.66 -7.09 -8.91
C LEU A 132 -6.13 -6.86 -7.48
N ILE A 133 -5.26 -5.88 -7.24
CA ILE A 133 -4.75 -5.56 -5.89
C ILE A 133 -5.82 -4.92 -4.98
N ALA A 134 -6.86 -4.32 -5.57
CA ALA A 134 -7.99 -3.79 -4.80
C ALA A 134 -8.80 -4.93 -4.14
N VAL A 135 -8.79 -6.14 -4.72
CA VAL A 135 -9.54 -7.29 -4.20
C VAL A 135 -9.02 -7.77 -2.84
N PRO A 136 -7.74 -8.14 -2.64
CA PRO A 136 -7.24 -8.56 -1.32
C PRO A 136 -7.29 -7.41 -0.29
N THR A 137 -7.16 -6.16 -0.73
CA THR A 137 -7.35 -4.99 0.14
C THR A 137 -8.81 -4.88 0.60
N GLY A 138 -9.77 -5.06 -0.30
CA GLY A 138 -11.20 -5.11 0.03
C GLY A 138 -11.53 -6.26 0.97
N ILE A 139 -10.93 -7.44 0.77
CA ILE A 139 -11.05 -8.58 1.68
C ILE A 139 -10.62 -8.18 3.10
N LYS A 140 -9.44 -7.55 3.27
CA LYS A 140 -9.02 -7.03 4.58
C LYS A 140 -10.03 -6.08 5.19
N PHE A 141 -10.59 -5.18 4.39
CA PHE A 141 -11.61 -4.24 4.84
C PHE A 141 -12.86 -4.94 5.37
N PHE A 142 -13.40 -5.92 4.63
CA PHE A 142 -14.54 -6.72 5.08
C PHE A 142 -14.20 -7.58 6.29
N ASN A 143 -12.96 -8.06 6.42
CA ASN A 143 -12.52 -8.76 7.62
C ASN A 143 -12.56 -7.86 8.87
N TRP A 144 -12.14 -6.60 8.75
CA TRP A 144 -12.25 -5.61 9.83
C TRP A 144 -13.69 -5.31 10.20
N VAL A 145 -14.56 -5.07 9.19
CA VAL A 145 -16.00 -4.88 9.42
C VAL A 145 -16.61 -6.10 10.11
N GLY A 146 -16.29 -7.31 9.66
CA GLY A 146 -16.76 -8.56 10.27
C GLY A 146 -16.25 -8.79 11.69
N THR A 147 -15.09 -8.22 12.04
CA THR A 147 -14.55 -8.23 13.42
C THR A 147 -15.37 -7.33 14.33
N MET A 148 -15.71 -6.13 13.88
CA MET A 148 -16.57 -5.21 14.64
C MET A 148 -18.03 -5.67 14.70
N TRP A 149 -18.50 -6.36 13.67
CA TRP A 149 -19.89 -6.80 13.55
C TRP A 149 -20.29 -7.76 14.68
N LYS A 150 -21.40 -7.44 15.36
CA LYS A 150 -21.92 -8.14 16.54
C LYS A 150 -20.92 -8.21 17.72
N GLY A 151 -19.92 -7.32 17.75
CA GLY A 151 -19.06 -7.10 18.91
C GLY A 151 -19.69 -6.17 19.94
N GLN A 152 -19.08 -6.07 21.11
CA GLN A 152 -19.43 -5.07 22.13
C GLN A 152 -18.44 -3.91 22.04
N LEU A 153 -18.73 -2.98 21.12
CA LEU A 153 -17.82 -1.88 20.79
C LEU A 153 -17.70 -0.87 21.95
N THR A 154 -16.46 -0.52 22.30
CA THR A 154 -16.16 0.67 23.11
C THR A 154 -15.31 1.64 22.30
N PHE A 155 -15.73 2.90 22.24
CA PHE A 155 -15.13 3.92 21.37
C PHE A 155 -14.06 4.75 22.11
N GLU A 156 -13.12 4.06 22.72
CA GLU A 156 -11.92 4.70 23.25
C GLU A 156 -11.06 5.27 22.12
N THR A 157 -10.18 6.20 22.45
CA THR A 157 -9.38 6.95 21.46
C THR A 157 -8.68 6.06 20.41
N PRO A 158 -8.05 4.91 20.74
CA PRO A 158 -7.45 4.04 19.73
C PRO A 158 -8.45 3.49 18.72
N MET A 159 -9.66 3.12 19.18
CA MET A 159 -10.73 2.62 18.33
C MET A 159 -11.27 3.72 17.42
N LEU A 160 -11.41 4.95 17.92
CA LEU A 160 -11.82 6.10 17.12
C LEU A 160 -10.83 6.38 15.97
N PHE A 161 -9.52 6.34 16.24
CA PHE A 161 -8.52 6.49 15.18
C PHE A 161 -8.54 5.31 14.19
N ALA A 162 -8.73 4.06 14.65
CA ALA A 162 -8.85 2.91 13.76
C ALA A 162 -10.08 3.00 12.83
N ILE A 163 -11.21 3.52 13.33
CA ILE A 163 -12.40 3.79 12.50
C ILE A 163 -12.14 4.96 11.54
N GLY A 164 -11.49 6.03 12.00
CA GLY A 164 -11.10 7.15 11.15
C GLY A 164 -10.17 6.73 10.01
N PHE A 165 -9.23 5.83 10.28
CA PHE A 165 -8.46 5.12 9.25
C PHE A 165 -9.40 4.40 8.28
N ALA A 166 -10.31 3.56 8.76
CA ALA A 166 -11.19 2.79 7.88
C ALA A 166 -12.04 3.70 6.95
N VAL A 167 -12.56 4.81 7.45
CA VAL A 167 -13.36 5.75 6.65
C VAL A 167 -12.49 6.46 5.59
N THR A 168 -11.36 7.06 6.00
CA THR A 168 -10.48 7.80 5.09
C THR A 168 -9.86 6.87 4.04
N PHE A 169 -9.41 5.70 4.46
CA PHE A 169 -8.84 4.68 3.59
C PHE A 169 -9.88 4.13 2.60
N LEU A 170 -11.14 3.98 2.99
CA LEU A 170 -12.20 3.55 2.06
C LEU A 170 -12.39 4.56 0.92
N LEU A 171 -12.51 5.85 1.26
CA LEU A 171 -12.67 6.91 0.24
C LEU A 171 -11.43 7.03 -0.66
N GLY A 172 -10.24 6.93 -0.08
CA GLY A 172 -8.99 6.84 -0.83
C GLY A 172 -8.92 5.60 -1.73
N GLY A 173 -9.31 4.43 -1.23
CA GLY A 173 -9.32 3.19 -2.00
C GLY A 173 -10.29 3.22 -3.18
N LEU A 174 -11.49 3.80 -3.01
CA LEU A 174 -12.46 3.97 -4.09
C LEU A 174 -11.92 4.87 -5.20
N THR A 175 -11.25 5.98 -4.85
CA THR A 175 -10.59 6.83 -5.85
C THR A 175 -9.39 6.14 -6.51
N GLY A 176 -8.69 5.24 -5.81
CA GLY A 176 -7.62 4.43 -6.38
C GLY A 176 -8.12 3.46 -7.46
N VAL A 177 -9.30 2.87 -7.27
CA VAL A 177 -9.95 2.04 -8.30
C VAL A 177 -10.30 2.89 -9.54
N LEU A 178 -10.72 4.15 -9.37
CA LEU A 178 -10.94 5.04 -10.51
C LEU A 178 -9.63 5.33 -11.26
N LEU A 179 -8.54 5.58 -10.54
CA LEU A 179 -7.20 5.82 -11.10
C LEU A 179 -6.58 4.59 -11.77
N ALA A 180 -6.99 3.38 -11.39
CA ALA A 180 -6.56 2.14 -12.05
C ALA A 180 -7.06 1.99 -13.50
N SER A 181 -7.95 2.89 -13.95
CA SER A 181 -8.51 2.93 -15.30
C SER A 181 -7.77 3.95 -16.18
N PRO A 182 -7.02 3.53 -17.21
CA PRO A 182 -6.33 4.48 -18.09
C PRO A 182 -7.24 5.54 -18.73
N PRO A 183 -8.46 5.23 -19.23
CA PRO A 183 -9.34 6.25 -19.79
C PRO A 183 -9.76 7.34 -18.79
N LEU A 184 -9.87 7.02 -17.49
CA LEU A 184 -10.14 8.01 -16.45
C LEU A 184 -8.85 8.74 -16.07
N ASP A 185 -7.77 7.98 -15.85
CA ASP A 185 -6.47 8.49 -15.42
C ASP A 185 -5.86 9.48 -16.42
N PHE A 186 -6.06 9.29 -17.74
CA PHE A 186 -5.59 10.23 -18.75
C PHE A 186 -6.05 11.68 -18.52
N HIS A 187 -7.18 11.88 -17.86
CA HIS A 187 -7.65 13.23 -17.53
C HIS A 187 -7.14 13.74 -16.17
N VAL A 188 -6.88 12.84 -15.23
CA VAL A 188 -6.66 13.20 -13.82
C VAL A 188 -5.24 12.96 -13.32
N THR A 189 -4.42 12.24 -14.07
CA THR A 189 -3.00 12.02 -13.78
C THR A 189 -2.26 13.36 -13.64
N ASP A 190 -1.36 13.44 -12.67
CA ASP A 190 -0.65 14.68 -12.28
C ASP A 190 -1.53 15.88 -11.87
N THR A 191 -2.83 15.67 -11.63
CA THR A 191 -3.72 16.70 -11.08
C THR A 191 -3.92 16.56 -9.56
N TYR A 192 -4.61 17.52 -8.96
CA TYR A 192 -5.00 17.46 -7.54
C TYR A 192 -5.92 16.28 -7.20
N PHE A 193 -6.51 15.59 -8.17
CA PHE A 193 -7.23 14.35 -7.90
C PHE A 193 -6.29 13.26 -7.38
N VAL A 194 -5.11 13.07 -8.00
CA VAL A 194 -4.09 12.10 -7.56
C VAL A 194 -3.52 12.50 -6.20
N VAL A 195 -3.26 13.80 -6.00
CA VAL A 195 -2.82 14.33 -4.70
C VAL A 195 -3.86 14.02 -3.62
N ALA A 196 -5.13 14.33 -3.85
CA ALA A 196 -6.20 14.06 -2.90
C ALA A 196 -6.36 12.55 -2.62
N HIS A 197 -6.37 11.72 -3.66
CA HIS A 197 -6.39 10.26 -3.55
C HIS A 197 -5.31 9.76 -2.59
N PHE A 198 -4.06 10.15 -2.85
CA PHE A 198 -2.92 9.71 -2.07
C PHE A 198 -2.98 10.20 -0.63
N HIS A 199 -3.45 11.44 -0.38
CA HIS A 199 -3.64 11.94 0.98
C HIS A 199 -4.73 11.18 1.74
N TYR A 200 -5.87 10.86 1.12
CA TYR A 200 -6.90 10.04 1.77
C TYR A 200 -6.38 8.65 2.15
N VAL A 201 -5.62 8.00 1.27
CA VAL A 201 -5.04 6.67 1.52
C VAL A 201 -3.93 6.75 2.57
N LEU A 202 -2.91 7.58 2.34
CA LEU A 202 -1.68 7.59 3.12
C LEU A 202 -1.88 8.24 4.48
N PHE A 203 -2.66 9.32 4.56
CA PHE A 203 -2.92 9.98 5.84
C PHE A 203 -3.72 9.06 6.78
N GLY A 204 -4.74 8.37 6.27
CA GLY A 204 -5.43 7.34 7.03
C GLY A 204 -4.44 6.25 7.48
N THR A 205 -3.67 5.71 6.53
CA THR A 205 -2.80 4.56 6.81
C THR A 205 -1.70 4.90 7.80
N ILE A 206 -0.94 5.98 7.59
CA ILE A 206 0.17 6.37 8.46
C ILE A 206 -0.37 7.08 9.70
N VAL A 207 -1.02 8.24 9.54
CA VAL A 207 -1.27 9.17 10.64
C VAL A 207 -2.30 8.59 11.61
N PHE A 208 -3.48 8.19 11.10
CA PHE A 208 -4.52 7.64 11.97
C PHE A 208 -4.08 6.35 12.63
N SER A 209 -3.50 5.41 11.89
CA SER A 209 -3.06 4.13 12.48
C SER A 209 -1.89 4.29 13.45
N THR A 210 -0.97 5.24 13.22
CA THR A 210 0.10 5.55 14.18
C THR A 210 -0.48 6.06 15.48
N PHE A 211 -1.40 7.03 15.44
CA PHE A 211 -2.05 7.53 16.65
C PHE A 211 -2.87 6.43 17.34
N ALA A 212 -3.56 5.59 16.58
CA ALA A 212 -4.27 4.44 17.12
C ALA A 212 -3.32 3.51 17.90
N GLY A 213 -2.16 3.16 17.33
CA GLY A 213 -1.17 2.29 17.95
C GLY A 213 -0.43 2.92 19.14
N CYS A 214 -0.06 4.21 19.05
CA CYS A 214 0.61 4.91 20.14
C CYS A 214 -0.29 5.01 21.38
N ILE A 215 -1.57 5.34 21.20
CA ILE A 215 -2.50 5.56 22.31
C ILE A 215 -2.99 4.24 22.91
N SER A 216 -3.11 3.17 22.12
CA SER A 216 -3.45 1.84 22.64
C SER A 216 -2.37 1.23 23.52
N GLY A 217 -1.17 1.84 23.53
CA GLY A 217 -0.02 1.26 24.19
C GLY A 217 0.55 0.07 23.44
N PHE A 218 0.41 0.00 22.10
CA PHE A 218 0.87 -1.11 21.24
C PHE A 218 2.36 -1.53 21.41
N ARG A 219 3.16 -0.74 22.14
CA ARG A 219 4.54 -1.05 22.52
C ARG A 219 4.68 -1.71 23.92
N ARG A 220 3.58 -1.93 24.64
CA ARG A 220 3.49 -2.55 25.97
C ARG A 220 2.64 -3.81 25.89
#